data_AF-A0A833SUI1-F1
#
_entry.id   AF-A0A833SUI1-F1
#
_cell.length_a   1.000
_cell.length_b   1.000
_cell.length_c   1.000
_cell.angle_alpha   90.00
_cell.angle_beta   90.00
_cell.angle_gamma   90.00
#
_symmetry.space_group_name_H-M   'P 1'
#
loop_
_entity.id
_entity.type
_entity.pdbx_description
1 polymer ?
#
loop_
_entity_poly.entity_id
_entity_poly.type
_entity_poly.pdbx_seq_one_letter_code
_entity_poly.pdbx_strand_id
1 'polypeptide(L)'
;MLRVQGHHEEDIEDLERQQFASEQEQEPEADTSLRQTDEEFLWMLLLAAVSECVTTCFMPDYTLRSWGLNLGGTALNWIGPFLDGLTYGYEERIKGADVSLACVQFRSAFLGVFTSYSFMADHAGDLCGSSFAAGPVYVCASILGGCGCFYLGKQAVAVMWTNPITVRVSQAVNRMENKPSLVTISVAFVGVTTLIAALGPHGFVRDPNDPQFIGPLQVADGEELVLGILMSCSAVLLSNYVCAFFPLEPPQLRYAASSNGGPFIDWGCLCCNFLASVLAGSAYQLSRISPTELTNNLLTLKFVSSFCGSLSVFSGAVSIVSRLWLAGNRYSALWNLALQLLVGLLVMPYLYKHDAI
;
A
#
# COMPACT_ATOMS: atom_id res chain seq x y z
N MET A 1 78.31 -29.50 -25.15
CA MET A 1 78.42 -29.69 -23.69
C MET A 1 77.06 -30.21 -23.23
N LEU A 2 77.00 -31.50 -22.85
CA LEU A 2 75.99 -32.26 -22.06
C LEU A 2 74.48 -32.12 -22.43
N ARG A 3 73.79 -33.15 -22.99
CA ARG A 3 73.05 -34.28 -22.32
C ARG A 3 71.93 -33.77 -21.39
N VAL A 4 70.64 -34.13 -21.43
CA VAL A 4 69.87 -35.41 -21.52
C VAL A 4 68.38 -35.02 -21.72
N GLN A 5 67.62 -35.49 -22.72
CA GLN A 5 66.71 -36.68 -22.75
C GLN A 5 65.57 -36.70 -21.69
N GLY A 6 64.31 -36.88 -22.14
CA GLY A 6 63.18 -37.29 -21.30
C GLY A 6 61.80 -36.89 -21.85
N HIS A 7 61.16 -37.77 -22.60
CA HIS A 7 59.71 -37.73 -22.84
C HIS A 7 58.98 -38.37 -21.63
N HIS A 8 57.96 -37.70 -21.12
CA HIS A 8 56.77 -38.23 -20.41
C HIS A 8 55.66 -37.23 -20.80
N GLU A 9 54.62 -37.55 -21.58
CA GLU A 9 53.48 -38.42 -21.26
C GLU A 9 53.01 -38.26 -19.81
N GLU A 10 52.50 -37.06 -19.47
CA GLU A 10 51.64 -36.76 -18.32
C GLU A 10 51.19 -35.29 -18.45
N ASP A 11 50.24 -34.97 -19.33
CA ASP A 11 49.67 -33.60 -19.42
C ASP A 11 48.31 -33.54 -20.16
N ILE A 12 47.53 -34.64 -20.15
CA ILE A 12 46.18 -34.67 -20.75
C ILE A 12 45.08 -34.92 -19.70
N GLU A 13 45.42 -35.30 -18.46
CA GLU A 13 44.41 -35.45 -17.39
C GLU A 13 44.17 -34.17 -16.57
N ASP A 14 45.03 -33.15 -16.68
CA ASP A 14 44.89 -31.88 -15.93
C ASP A 14 44.11 -30.79 -16.69
N LEU A 15 43.89 -30.95 -17.99
CA LEU A 15 43.07 -30.02 -18.80
C LEU A 15 41.57 -30.31 -18.70
N GLU A 16 41.16 -31.56 -18.51
CA GLU A 16 39.74 -31.90 -18.26
C GLU A 16 39.33 -31.61 -16.82
N ARG A 17 40.24 -31.72 -15.84
CA ARG A 17 39.94 -31.33 -14.44
C ARG A 17 39.83 -29.83 -14.22
N GLN A 18 40.52 -29.01 -15.01
CA GLN A 18 40.36 -27.55 -14.94
C GLN A 18 39.10 -27.03 -15.65
N GLN A 19 38.52 -27.79 -16.60
CA GLN A 19 37.22 -27.43 -17.20
C GLN A 19 36.04 -27.96 -16.40
N PHE A 20 36.15 -29.09 -15.70
CA PHE A 20 35.10 -29.58 -14.81
C PHE A 20 35.09 -28.95 -13.42
N ALA A 21 36.19 -28.30 -12.99
CA ALA A 21 36.24 -27.56 -11.72
C ALA A 21 35.78 -26.09 -11.84
N SER A 22 35.62 -25.56 -13.05
CA SER A 22 35.08 -24.21 -13.28
C SER A 22 33.56 -24.13 -13.38
N GLU A 23 32.86 -25.27 -13.38
CA GLU A 23 31.39 -25.32 -13.45
C GLU A 23 30.70 -25.42 -12.07
N GLN A 24 31.45 -25.36 -10.96
CA GLN A 24 30.90 -25.69 -9.64
C GLN A 24 30.82 -24.58 -8.58
N GLU A 25 31.24 -23.33 -8.85
CA GLU A 25 31.11 -22.24 -7.86
C GLU A 25 30.79 -20.87 -8.46
N GLN A 26 29.79 -20.81 -9.34
CA GLN A 26 29.03 -19.58 -9.59
C GLN A 26 27.55 -19.94 -9.65
N GLU A 27 26.89 -20.06 -8.49
CA GLU A 27 25.44 -19.78 -8.47
C GLU A 27 25.28 -18.37 -9.07
N PRO A 28 24.50 -18.20 -10.15
CA PRO A 28 24.57 -16.96 -10.92
C PRO A 28 23.95 -15.87 -10.06
N GLU A 29 24.64 -14.76 -9.82
CA GLU A 29 24.03 -13.56 -9.21
C GLU A 29 22.72 -13.13 -9.91
N ALA A 30 22.57 -13.51 -11.19
CA ALA A 30 21.34 -13.36 -11.96
C ALA A 30 20.16 -14.21 -11.43
N ASP A 31 20.40 -15.44 -10.97
CA ASP A 31 19.36 -16.35 -10.48
C ASP A 31 18.89 -15.94 -9.06
N THR A 32 19.82 -15.42 -8.26
CA THR A 32 19.53 -14.87 -6.92
C THR A 32 18.76 -13.54 -6.99
N SER A 33 19.10 -12.66 -7.95
CA SER A 33 18.39 -11.38 -8.16
C SER A 33 17.00 -11.57 -8.77
N LEU A 34 16.82 -12.54 -9.68
CA LEU A 34 15.51 -12.93 -10.18
C LEU A 34 14.61 -13.48 -9.07
N ARG A 35 15.13 -14.39 -8.24
CA ARG A 35 14.38 -14.93 -7.08
C ARG A 35 13.96 -13.86 -6.09
N GLN A 36 14.83 -12.89 -5.81
CA GLN A 36 14.47 -11.75 -4.96
C GLN A 36 13.34 -10.94 -5.57
N THR A 37 13.43 -10.61 -6.86
CA THR A 37 12.39 -9.85 -7.58
C THR A 37 11.03 -10.59 -7.57
N ASP A 38 11.05 -11.91 -7.76
CA ASP A 38 9.85 -12.74 -7.71
C ASP A 38 9.22 -12.76 -6.31
N GLU A 39 10.03 -12.84 -5.25
CA GLU A 39 9.56 -12.77 -3.86
C GLU A 39 8.98 -11.40 -3.51
N GLU A 40 9.60 -10.31 -3.96
CA GLU A 40 9.08 -8.95 -3.78
C GLU A 40 7.72 -8.80 -4.44
N PHE A 41 7.60 -9.27 -5.69
CA PHE A 41 6.37 -9.22 -6.46
C PHE A 41 5.27 -10.07 -5.81
N LEU A 42 5.59 -11.29 -5.37
CA LEU A 42 4.64 -12.17 -4.68
C LEU A 42 4.10 -11.52 -3.41
N TRP A 43 4.98 -10.97 -2.57
CA TRP A 43 4.57 -10.30 -1.33
C TRP A 43 3.69 -9.09 -1.60
N MET A 44 4.06 -8.28 -2.60
CA MET A 44 3.30 -7.11 -3.00
C MET A 44 1.87 -7.48 -3.42
N LEU A 45 1.71 -8.44 -4.32
CA LEU A 45 0.40 -8.88 -4.80
C LEU A 45 -0.42 -9.56 -3.71
N LEU A 46 0.21 -10.42 -2.90
CA LEU A 46 -0.47 -11.12 -1.82
C LEU A 46 -1.00 -10.15 -0.76
N LEU A 47 -0.20 -9.16 -0.38
CA LEU A 47 -0.59 -8.16 0.60
C LEU A 47 -1.65 -7.20 0.07
N ALA A 48 -1.60 -6.85 -1.23
CA ALA A 48 -2.68 -6.12 -1.89
C ALA A 48 -4.01 -6.91 -1.86
N ALA A 49 -3.97 -8.21 -2.20
CA ALA A 49 -5.14 -9.09 -2.20
C ALA A 49 -5.72 -9.29 -0.78
N VAL A 50 -4.87 -9.45 0.24
CA VAL A 50 -5.30 -9.53 1.64
C VAL A 50 -5.97 -8.22 2.06
N SER A 51 -5.41 -7.08 1.68
CA SER A 51 -5.98 -5.77 2.01
C SER A 51 -7.34 -5.53 1.36
N GLU A 52 -7.49 -5.90 0.08
CA GLU A 52 -8.79 -5.87 -0.60
C GLU A 52 -9.81 -6.75 0.13
N CYS A 53 -9.45 -8.00 0.44
CA CYS A 53 -10.33 -8.88 1.23
C CYS A 53 -10.77 -8.23 2.55
N VAL A 54 -9.85 -7.59 3.28
CA VAL A 54 -10.16 -6.92 4.55
C VAL A 54 -11.12 -5.75 4.34
N THR A 55 -10.81 -4.87 3.39
CA THR A 55 -11.57 -3.65 3.15
C THR A 55 -12.95 -3.91 2.56
N THR A 56 -13.10 -4.93 1.70
CA THR A 56 -14.38 -5.23 1.05
C THR A 56 -15.27 -6.22 1.82
N CYS A 57 -14.70 -7.14 2.62
CA CYS A 57 -15.52 -8.17 3.29
C CYS A 57 -15.71 -7.93 4.79
N PHE A 58 -14.81 -7.20 5.44
CA PHE A 58 -14.76 -7.14 6.91
C PHE A 58 -14.89 -5.72 7.46
N MET A 59 -14.92 -4.69 6.62
CA MET A 59 -15.16 -3.33 7.07
C MET A 59 -16.66 -3.02 7.15
N PRO A 60 -17.15 -2.53 8.30
CA PRO A 60 -18.56 -2.22 8.46
C PRO A 60 -18.91 -0.86 7.83
N ASP A 61 -20.00 -0.82 7.06
CA ASP A 61 -20.57 0.42 6.53
C ASP A 61 -21.25 1.23 7.65
N TYR A 62 -20.51 2.20 8.18
CA TYR A 62 -21.06 3.18 9.13
C TYR A 62 -21.01 4.58 8.53
N THR A 63 -22.14 5.03 7.99
CA THR A 63 -22.35 6.45 7.67
C THR A 63 -23.05 7.16 8.82
N LEU A 64 -22.45 8.21 9.37
CA LEU A 64 -23.06 9.03 10.40
C LEU A 64 -24.15 9.90 9.77
N ARG A 65 -25.40 9.41 9.85
CA ARG A 65 -26.57 9.94 9.13
C ARG A 65 -26.84 11.43 9.33
N SER A 66 -26.40 12.02 10.45
CA SER A 66 -26.62 13.43 10.75
C SER A 66 -25.68 14.38 9.98
N TRP A 67 -24.49 13.92 9.60
CA TRP A 67 -23.45 14.76 8.99
C TRP A 67 -23.04 14.26 7.59
N GLY A 68 -23.61 13.14 7.12
CA GLY A 68 -23.24 12.51 5.86
C GLY A 68 -21.86 11.86 5.85
N LEU A 69 -21.14 11.87 6.98
CA LEU A 69 -19.76 11.40 7.09
C LEU A 69 -19.68 9.87 7.00
N ASN A 70 -18.90 9.35 6.06
CA ASN A 70 -18.57 7.93 5.95
C ASN A 70 -17.43 7.61 6.93
N LEU A 71 -17.79 7.05 8.09
CA LEU A 71 -16.84 6.72 9.15
C LEU A 71 -15.98 5.52 8.78
N GLY A 72 -16.46 4.59 7.95
CA GLY A 72 -15.72 3.41 7.55
C GLY A 72 -14.44 3.77 6.79
N GLY A 73 -14.59 4.44 5.65
CA GLY A 73 -13.44 4.88 4.85
C GLY A 73 -12.55 5.90 5.57
N THR A 74 -13.14 6.80 6.38
CA THR A 74 -12.36 7.74 7.19
C THR A 74 -11.53 7.02 8.26
N ALA A 75 -12.11 6.02 8.93
CA ALA A 75 -11.40 5.23 9.93
C ALA A 75 -10.27 4.42 9.29
N LEU A 76 -10.46 3.84 8.11
CA LEU A 76 -9.40 3.18 7.35
C LEU A 76 -8.22 4.13 7.09
N ASN A 77 -8.50 5.36 6.65
CA ASN A 77 -7.49 6.40 6.45
C ASN A 77 -6.81 6.88 7.74
N TRP A 78 -7.29 6.51 8.92
CA TRP A 78 -6.60 6.77 10.20
C TRP A 78 -5.90 5.54 10.77
N ILE A 79 -6.53 4.37 10.65
CA ILE A 79 -5.96 3.08 11.05
C ILE A 79 -4.74 2.76 10.20
N GLY A 80 -4.77 3.00 8.89
CA GLY A 80 -3.63 2.75 8.00
C GLY A 80 -2.35 3.48 8.47
N PRO A 81 -2.38 4.82 8.61
CA PRO A 81 -1.25 5.55 9.18
C PRO A 81 -0.85 5.11 10.60
N PHE A 82 -1.81 4.71 11.45
CA PHE A 82 -1.48 4.12 12.76
C PHE A 82 -0.66 2.83 12.62
N LEU A 83 -1.07 1.91 11.74
CA LEU A 83 -0.35 0.68 11.44
C LEU A 83 1.04 0.97 10.84
N ASP A 84 1.14 1.96 9.96
CA ASP A 84 2.43 2.42 9.43
C ASP A 84 3.33 2.94 10.56
N GLY A 85 2.79 3.76 11.46
CA GLY A 85 3.49 4.24 12.66
C GLY A 85 3.98 3.11 13.56
N LEU A 86 3.21 2.03 13.72
CA LEU A 86 3.65 0.82 14.42
C LEU A 86 4.84 0.18 13.71
N THR A 87 4.76 -0.04 12.39
CA THR A 87 5.87 -0.64 11.64
C THR A 87 7.14 0.21 11.71
N TYR A 88 7.01 1.52 11.53
CA TYR A 88 8.10 2.47 11.64
C TYR A 88 8.73 2.49 13.05
N GLY A 89 7.90 2.49 14.10
CA GLY A 89 8.37 2.44 15.49
C GLY A 89 9.11 1.13 15.82
N TYR A 90 8.72 0.03 15.19
CA TYR A 90 9.40 -1.27 15.32
C TYR A 90 10.76 -1.25 14.61
N GLU A 91 10.82 -0.75 13.37
CA GLU A 91 12.07 -0.61 12.59
C GLU A 91 13.10 0.28 13.32
N GLU A 92 12.68 1.40 13.90
CA GLU A 92 13.56 2.32 14.65
C GLU A 92 14.24 1.65 15.87
N ARG A 93 13.61 0.61 16.43
CA ARG A 93 14.09 -0.10 17.63
C ARG A 93 15.10 -1.20 17.32
N ILE A 94 15.04 -1.83 16.14
CA ILE A 94 15.90 -2.97 15.76
C ILE A 94 17.13 -2.50 14.99
N LYS A 95 17.77 -1.42 15.45
CA LYS A 95 18.93 -0.80 14.78
C LYS A 95 19.96 -1.86 14.34
N GLY A 96 20.15 -2.01 13.03
CA GLY A 96 21.18 -2.88 12.44
C GLY A 96 20.71 -4.25 11.94
N ALA A 97 19.42 -4.58 12.05
CA ALA A 97 18.84 -5.72 11.33
C ALA A 97 18.25 -5.25 9.99
N ASP A 98 18.41 -6.05 8.93
CA ASP A 98 17.74 -5.81 7.66
C ASP A 98 16.22 -5.77 7.87
N VAL A 99 15.58 -4.73 7.33
CA VAL A 99 14.13 -4.61 7.37
C VAL A 99 13.56 -5.76 6.55
N SER A 100 12.69 -6.56 7.17
CA SER A 100 12.04 -7.69 6.48
C SER A 100 11.30 -7.19 5.24
N LEU A 101 11.48 -7.89 4.13
CA LEU A 101 10.79 -7.61 2.86
C LEU A 101 9.27 -7.50 3.05
N ALA A 102 8.68 -8.37 3.87
CA ALA A 102 7.25 -8.33 4.18
C ALA A 102 6.82 -7.00 4.85
N CYS A 103 7.69 -6.36 5.63
CA CYS A 103 7.42 -5.06 6.27
C CYS A 103 7.44 -3.93 5.24
N VAL A 104 8.40 -3.95 4.31
CA VAL A 104 8.46 -3.01 3.18
C VAL A 104 7.20 -3.14 2.32
N GLN A 105 6.85 -4.36 1.93
CA GLN A 105 5.69 -4.62 1.09
C GLN A 105 4.36 -4.40 1.82
N PHE A 106 4.31 -4.54 3.15
CA PHE A 106 3.14 -4.18 3.93
C PHE A 106 2.87 -2.67 3.83
N ARG A 107 3.91 -1.85 3.90
CA ARG A 107 3.77 -0.38 3.83
C ARG A 107 3.45 0.11 2.43
N SER A 108 4.00 -0.50 1.39
CA SER A 108 3.72 -0.11 -0.01
C SER A 108 2.41 -0.69 -0.53
N ALA A 109 2.14 -1.98 -0.34
CA ALA A 109 1.02 -2.68 -0.95
C ALA A 109 -0.19 -2.78 -0.03
N PHE A 110 -0.05 -3.40 1.16
CA PHE A 110 -1.20 -3.58 2.06
C PHE A 110 -1.81 -2.22 2.44
N LEU A 111 -0.98 -1.31 2.95
CA LEU A 111 -1.44 0.02 3.38
C LEU A 111 -1.82 0.93 2.20
N GLY A 112 -1.27 0.69 1.01
CA GLY A 112 -1.66 1.37 -0.22
C GLY A 112 -3.10 1.04 -0.62
N VAL A 113 -3.50 -0.24 -0.55
CA VAL A 113 -4.90 -0.68 -0.79
C VAL A 113 -5.80 -0.34 0.40
N PHE A 114 -5.29 -0.42 1.62
CA PHE A 114 -6.08 -0.24 2.85
C PHE A 114 -6.53 1.21 3.05
N THR A 115 -5.81 2.17 2.47
CA THR A 115 -6.09 3.60 2.58
C THR A 115 -6.38 4.17 1.20
N SER A 116 -7.15 5.24 1.12
CA SER A 116 -7.52 5.82 -0.17
C SER A 116 -7.59 7.34 -0.10
N TYR A 117 -6.70 7.99 -0.86
CA TYR A 117 -6.66 9.43 -1.02
C TYR A 117 -7.79 9.89 -1.95
N SER A 118 -8.04 9.15 -3.03
CA SER A 118 -9.13 9.45 -3.97
C SER A 118 -10.49 9.39 -3.26
N PHE A 119 -10.70 8.41 -2.38
CA PHE A 119 -11.88 8.37 -1.51
C PHE A 119 -11.98 9.61 -0.60
N MET A 120 -10.88 10.03 0.03
CA MET A 120 -10.90 11.22 0.88
C MET A 120 -11.34 12.45 0.08
N ALA A 121 -10.78 12.65 -1.11
CA ALA A 121 -11.12 13.80 -1.95
C ALA A 121 -12.55 13.72 -2.51
N ASP A 122 -13.01 12.52 -2.85
CA ASP A 122 -14.37 12.25 -3.31
C ASP A 122 -15.40 12.53 -2.20
N HIS A 123 -15.17 11.97 -1.02
CA HIS A 123 -16.01 12.18 0.14
C HIS A 123 -16.01 13.64 0.62
N ALA A 124 -14.87 14.34 0.51
CA ALA A 124 -14.81 15.76 0.75
C ALA A 124 -15.72 16.55 -0.21
N GLY A 125 -15.81 16.11 -1.47
CA GLY A 125 -16.70 16.67 -2.47
C GLY A 125 -18.14 16.53 -2.02
N ASP A 126 -18.57 15.32 -1.67
CA ASP A 126 -19.92 15.06 -1.17
C ASP A 126 -20.28 15.92 0.04
N LEU A 127 -19.34 16.09 1.00
CA LEU A 127 -19.54 16.94 2.17
C LEU A 127 -19.73 18.42 1.81
N CYS A 128 -19.12 18.92 0.74
CA CYS A 128 -19.34 20.29 0.25
C CYS A 128 -20.80 20.57 -0.13
N GLY A 129 -21.57 19.53 -0.49
CA GLY A 129 -23.00 19.66 -0.77
C GLY A 129 -23.83 20.04 0.46
N SER A 130 -23.37 19.69 1.67
CA SER A 130 -24.02 20.06 2.93
C SER A 130 -23.57 21.44 3.45
N SER A 131 -22.27 21.75 3.30
CA SER A 131 -21.67 23.03 3.66
C SER A 131 -20.37 23.20 2.90
N PHE A 132 -20.19 24.34 2.23
CA PHE A 132 -18.99 24.64 1.44
C PHE A 132 -17.69 24.42 2.23
N ALA A 133 -17.69 24.75 3.53
CA ALA A 133 -16.52 24.60 4.40
C ALA A 133 -16.27 23.15 4.86
N ALA A 134 -17.24 22.25 4.78
CA ALA A 134 -17.13 20.89 5.32
C ALA A 134 -16.09 20.05 4.56
N GLY A 135 -16.06 20.12 3.22
CA GLY A 135 -15.09 19.40 2.41
C GLY A 135 -13.64 19.79 2.69
N PRO A 136 -13.26 21.09 2.62
CA PRO A 136 -11.92 21.54 2.98
C PRO A 136 -11.49 21.17 4.40
N VAL A 137 -12.40 21.31 5.37
CA VAL A 137 -12.17 20.90 6.76
C VAL A 137 -11.94 19.39 6.85
N TYR A 138 -12.71 18.58 6.12
CA TYR A 138 -12.55 17.13 6.09
C TYR A 138 -11.22 16.68 5.48
N VAL A 139 -10.77 17.30 4.38
CA VAL A 139 -9.44 17.02 3.78
C VAL A 139 -8.34 17.30 4.81
N CYS A 140 -8.41 18.46 5.48
CA CYS A 140 -7.44 18.82 6.50
C CYS A 140 -7.47 17.85 7.69
N ALA A 141 -8.66 17.53 8.19
CA ALA A 141 -8.85 16.62 9.31
C ALA A 141 -8.38 15.19 8.99
N SER A 142 -8.58 14.72 7.76
CA SER A 142 -8.16 13.40 7.32
C SER A 142 -6.64 13.27 7.31
N ILE A 143 -5.93 14.22 6.68
CA ILE A 143 -4.46 14.19 6.60
C ILE A 143 -3.82 14.45 7.98
N LEU A 144 -4.26 15.49 8.70
CA LEU A 144 -3.72 15.81 10.02
C LEU A 144 -4.07 14.72 11.07
N GLY A 145 -5.28 14.18 11.00
CA GLY A 145 -5.70 13.04 11.82
C GLY A 145 -4.86 11.81 11.53
N GLY A 146 -4.56 11.53 10.25
CA GLY A 146 -3.61 10.51 9.83
C GLY A 146 -2.23 10.70 10.45
N CYS A 147 -1.66 11.92 10.39
CA CYS A 147 -0.37 12.23 11.03
C CYS A 147 -0.40 12.00 12.54
N GLY A 148 -1.50 12.38 13.21
CA GLY A 148 -1.72 12.10 14.63
C GLY A 148 -1.76 10.59 14.93
N CYS A 149 -2.49 9.83 14.12
CA CYS A 149 -2.59 8.39 14.23
C CYS A 149 -1.25 7.68 14.00
N PHE A 150 -0.46 8.12 13.02
CA PHE A 150 0.91 7.66 12.80
C PHE A 150 1.78 7.85 14.04
N TYR A 151 1.74 9.05 14.63
CA TYR A 151 2.48 9.32 15.86
C TYR A 151 2.05 8.43 17.03
N LEU A 152 0.74 8.22 17.20
CA LEU A 152 0.20 7.30 18.21
C LEU A 152 0.65 5.86 17.98
N GLY A 153 0.68 5.40 16.73
CA GLY A 153 1.22 4.09 16.34
C GLY A 153 2.68 3.93 16.77
N LYS A 154 3.53 4.91 16.42
CA LYS A 154 4.94 4.92 16.84
C LYS A 154 5.08 4.85 18.37
N GLN A 155 4.30 5.64 19.10
CA GLN A 155 4.34 5.63 20.57
C GLN A 155 3.83 4.33 21.18
N ALA A 156 2.84 3.68 20.57
CA ALA A 156 2.34 2.39 21.04
C ALA A 156 3.45 1.32 21.04
N VAL A 157 4.35 1.32 20.06
CA VAL A 157 5.52 0.41 20.08
C VAL A 157 6.45 0.72 21.23
N ALA A 158 6.73 1.99 21.51
CA ALA A 158 7.58 2.37 22.64
C ALA A 158 7.03 1.84 23.97
N VAL A 159 5.70 1.88 24.15
CA VAL A 159 5.02 1.32 25.32
C VAL A 159 5.04 -0.22 25.29
N MET A 160 4.75 -0.84 24.16
CA MET A 160 4.79 -2.31 24.03
C MET A 160 6.19 -2.88 24.29
N TRP A 161 7.25 -2.17 23.92
CA TRP A 161 8.63 -2.65 24.14
C TRP A 161 9.05 -2.59 25.62
N THR A 162 8.45 -1.69 26.39
CA THR A 162 8.72 -1.56 27.84
C THR A 162 7.83 -2.46 28.68
N ASN A 163 6.75 -2.99 28.11
CA ASN A 163 5.83 -3.86 28.82
C ASN A 163 6.35 -5.33 28.85
N PRO A 164 6.49 -5.93 30.04
CA PRO A 164 7.01 -7.29 30.17
C PRO A 164 6.10 -8.38 29.59
N ILE A 165 4.79 -8.11 29.43
CA ILE A 165 3.83 -9.08 28.90
C ILE A 165 4.03 -9.27 27.40
N THR A 166 4.18 -8.18 26.64
CA THR A 166 4.45 -8.19 25.20
C THR A 166 5.78 -8.86 24.88
N VAL A 167 6.81 -8.64 25.71
CA VAL A 167 8.09 -9.37 25.59
C VAL A 167 7.89 -10.88 25.77
N ARG A 168 7.08 -11.30 26.75
CA ARG A 168 6.76 -12.73 26.96
C ARG A 168 5.97 -13.33 25.81
N VAL A 169 5.01 -12.61 25.24
CA VAL A 169 4.23 -13.07 24.07
C VAL A 169 5.15 -13.23 22.86
N SER A 170 6.01 -12.24 22.59
CA SER A 170 7.01 -12.32 21.51
C SER A 170 7.95 -13.52 21.69
N GLN A 171 8.43 -13.77 22.92
CA GLN A 171 9.23 -14.95 23.23
C GLN A 171 8.47 -16.27 23.04
N ALA A 172 7.19 -16.32 23.41
CA ALA A 172 6.35 -17.49 23.24
C ALA A 172 6.10 -17.80 21.75
N VAL A 173 5.75 -16.78 20.96
CA VAL A 173 5.62 -16.90 19.50
C VAL A 173 6.94 -17.35 18.90
N ASN A 174 8.07 -16.79 19.35
CA ASN A 174 9.37 -17.16 18.83
C ASN A 174 9.82 -18.59 19.16
N ARG A 175 9.29 -19.19 20.23
CA ARG A 175 9.55 -20.58 20.65
C ARG A 175 8.70 -21.63 19.94
N MET A 176 7.73 -21.23 19.11
CA MET A 176 6.95 -22.21 18.34
C MET A 176 7.86 -22.86 17.29
N GLU A 177 8.03 -24.19 17.36
CA GLU A 177 8.82 -24.96 16.40
C GLU A 177 8.17 -25.01 15.01
N ASN A 178 6.83 -25.05 14.97
CA ASN A 178 6.05 -25.07 13.73
C ASN A 178 5.34 -23.73 13.53
N LYS A 179 6.09 -22.68 13.15
CA LYS A 179 5.47 -21.42 12.72
C LYS A 179 4.88 -21.63 11.33
N PRO A 180 3.55 -21.52 11.14
CA PRO A 180 2.99 -21.51 9.80
C PRO A 180 3.59 -20.33 9.02
N SER A 181 3.97 -20.57 7.77
CA SER A 181 4.50 -19.52 6.91
C SER A 181 3.46 -18.42 6.74
N LEU A 182 3.87 -17.16 6.89
CA LEU A 182 3.00 -16.01 6.72
C LEU A 182 2.40 -15.99 5.29
N VAL A 183 3.17 -16.42 4.28
CA VAL A 183 2.68 -16.60 2.91
C VAL A 183 1.53 -17.60 2.88
N THR A 184 1.70 -18.78 3.50
CA THR A 184 0.67 -19.82 3.54
C THR A 184 -0.60 -19.34 4.26
N ILE A 185 -0.45 -18.61 5.37
CA ILE A 185 -1.58 -18.04 6.11
C ILE A 185 -2.32 -17.02 5.25
N SER A 186 -1.60 -16.12 4.59
CA SER A 186 -2.18 -15.08 3.73
C SER A 186 -2.86 -15.67 2.49
N VAL A 187 -2.26 -16.67 1.84
CA VAL A 187 -2.87 -17.37 0.70
C VAL A 187 -4.13 -18.11 1.15
N ALA A 188 -4.07 -18.82 2.29
CA ALA A 188 -5.24 -19.49 2.84
C ALA A 188 -6.34 -18.49 3.19
N PHE A 189 -6.00 -17.34 3.76
CA PHE A 189 -6.95 -16.27 4.07
C PHE A 189 -7.65 -15.74 2.82
N VAL A 190 -6.90 -15.40 1.76
CA VAL A 190 -7.47 -14.92 0.48
C VAL A 190 -8.35 -16.00 -0.15
N GLY A 191 -7.88 -17.26 -0.18
CA GLY A 191 -8.62 -18.38 -0.74
C GLY A 191 -9.93 -18.66 0.01
N VAL A 192 -9.89 -18.69 1.34
CA VAL A 192 -11.08 -18.90 2.18
C VAL A 192 -12.05 -17.74 2.03
N THR A 193 -11.57 -16.49 2.03
CA THR A 193 -12.43 -15.30 1.88
C THR A 193 -13.11 -15.30 0.52
N THR A 194 -12.37 -15.62 -0.54
CA THR A 194 -12.92 -15.74 -1.90
C THR A 194 -13.97 -16.85 -2.00
N LEU A 195 -13.72 -18.00 -1.36
CA LEU A 195 -14.67 -19.10 -1.32
C LEU A 195 -15.96 -18.73 -0.57
N ILE A 196 -15.82 -18.01 0.55
CA ILE A 196 -16.97 -17.50 1.31
C ILE A 196 -17.73 -16.46 0.48
N ALA A 197 -17.05 -15.57 -0.24
CA ALA A 197 -17.70 -14.62 -1.14
C ALA A 197 -18.45 -15.32 -2.29
N ALA A 198 -17.88 -16.40 -2.85
CA ALA A 198 -18.51 -17.12 -3.96
C ALA A 198 -19.69 -18.00 -3.55
N LEU A 199 -19.65 -18.60 -2.36
CA LEU A 199 -20.62 -19.62 -1.92
C LEU A 199 -21.48 -19.19 -0.72
N GLY A 200 -21.12 -18.09 -0.08
CA GLY A 200 -21.76 -17.58 1.14
C GLY A 200 -23.04 -16.79 0.86
N PRO A 201 -23.63 -16.23 1.93
CA PRO A 201 -24.82 -15.39 1.79
C PRO A 201 -24.50 -14.10 1.04
N HIS A 202 -25.41 -13.68 0.17
CA HIS A 202 -25.30 -12.41 -0.57
C HIS A 202 -25.11 -11.21 0.36
N GLY A 203 -24.30 -10.24 -0.09
CA GLY A 203 -23.96 -9.04 0.67
C GLY A 203 -22.87 -9.27 1.72
N PHE A 204 -22.05 -10.30 1.54
CA PHE A 204 -20.78 -10.50 2.25
C PHE A 204 -19.70 -9.56 1.70
N VAL A 205 -19.68 -9.35 0.38
CA VAL A 205 -18.81 -8.38 -0.28
C VAL A 205 -19.55 -7.06 -0.32
N ARG A 206 -18.93 -6.03 0.27
CA ARG A 206 -19.48 -4.68 0.34
C ARG A 206 -18.38 -3.70 -0.02
N ASP A 207 -18.64 -2.90 -1.04
CA ASP A 207 -17.78 -1.78 -1.32
C ASP A 207 -18.23 -0.57 -0.47
N PRO A 208 -17.47 -0.14 0.54
CA PRO A 208 -17.85 0.98 1.37
C PRO A 208 -17.85 2.32 0.61
N ASN A 209 -17.34 2.34 -0.63
CA ASN A 209 -17.00 3.59 -1.32
C ASN A 209 -17.97 4.07 -2.40
N ASP A 210 -18.92 3.29 -2.93
CA ASP A 210 -19.98 3.92 -3.75
C ASP A 210 -21.15 2.99 -4.15
N PRO A 211 -22.37 3.17 -3.61
CA PRO A 211 -23.56 2.48 -4.12
C PRO A 211 -24.10 3.08 -5.44
N GLN A 212 -23.48 4.12 -6.02
CA GLN A 212 -24.03 4.83 -7.18
C GLN A 212 -23.83 4.11 -8.52
N PHE A 213 -22.76 3.31 -8.68
CA PHE A 213 -22.46 2.65 -9.96
C PHE A 213 -23.13 1.30 -10.15
N ILE A 214 -23.55 0.65 -9.06
CA ILE A 214 -24.39 -0.54 -9.13
C ILE A 214 -25.81 -0.03 -8.91
N GLY A 215 -26.62 0.07 -9.96
CA GLY A 215 -28.06 0.20 -9.78
C GLY A 215 -28.63 -1.10 -9.14
N PRO A 216 -29.84 -1.55 -9.50
CA PRO A 216 -30.44 -2.77 -8.93
C PRO A 216 -29.75 -4.08 -9.37
N LEU A 217 -28.55 -4.02 -9.95
CA LEU A 217 -27.86 -5.18 -10.51
C LEU A 217 -27.27 -6.04 -9.38
N GLN A 218 -27.80 -7.24 -9.21
CA GLN A 218 -27.19 -8.24 -8.32
C GLN A 218 -25.99 -8.86 -9.03
N VAL A 219 -24.79 -8.49 -8.59
CA VAL A 219 -23.54 -9.15 -8.98
C VAL A 219 -23.25 -10.27 -7.98
N ALA A 220 -22.63 -11.36 -8.42
CA ALA A 220 -22.14 -12.37 -7.51
C ALA A 220 -20.97 -11.81 -6.69
N ASP A 221 -21.10 -11.78 -5.36
CA ASP A 221 -20.07 -11.32 -4.40
C ASP A 221 -18.66 -11.86 -4.74
N GLY A 222 -18.54 -13.13 -5.13
CA GLY A 222 -17.27 -13.72 -5.56
C GLY A 222 -16.63 -13.03 -6.78
N GLU A 223 -17.41 -12.69 -7.80
CA GLU A 223 -16.93 -11.97 -8.99
C GLU A 223 -16.50 -10.55 -8.62
N GLU A 224 -17.29 -9.89 -7.77
CA GLU A 224 -16.99 -8.56 -7.26
C GLU A 224 -15.64 -8.52 -6.52
N LEU A 225 -15.41 -9.48 -5.62
CA LEU A 225 -14.17 -9.55 -4.85
C LEU A 225 -12.96 -9.89 -5.73
N VAL A 226 -13.09 -10.86 -6.64
CA VAL A 226 -11.98 -11.22 -7.55
C VAL A 226 -11.61 -10.03 -8.43
N LEU A 227 -12.59 -9.30 -8.95
CA LEU A 227 -12.32 -8.10 -9.74
C LEU A 227 -11.65 -7.01 -8.92
N GLY A 228 -12.11 -6.79 -7.67
CA GLY A 228 -11.47 -5.87 -6.73
C GLY A 228 -10.01 -6.23 -6.48
N ILE A 229 -9.70 -7.51 -6.23
CA ILE A 229 -8.33 -7.99 -6.01
C ILE A 229 -7.46 -7.71 -7.24
N LEU A 230 -7.96 -7.99 -8.45
CA LEU A 230 -7.21 -7.74 -9.68
C LEU A 230 -6.97 -6.25 -9.92
N MET A 231 -7.97 -5.41 -9.65
CA MET A 231 -7.86 -3.95 -9.75
C MET A 231 -6.83 -3.39 -8.76
N SER A 232 -6.90 -3.79 -7.50
CA SER A 232 -5.99 -3.35 -6.44
C SER A 232 -4.57 -3.82 -6.68
N CYS A 233 -4.38 -5.07 -7.12
CA CYS A 233 -3.07 -5.58 -7.54
C CYS A 233 -2.48 -4.75 -8.69
N SER A 234 -3.26 -4.53 -9.75
CA SER A 234 -2.81 -3.76 -10.93
C SER A 234 -2.46 -2.31 -10.56
N ALA A 235 -3.26 -1.71 -9.68
CA ALA A 235 -3.05 -0.35 -9.21
C ALA A 235 -1.79 -0.19 -8.34
N VAL A 236 -1.49 -1.16 -7.47
CA VAL A 236 -0.25 -1.18 -6.68
C VAL A 236 0.98 -1.33 -7.57
N LEU A 237 0.90 -2.14 -8.63
CA LEU A 237 1.98 -2.23 -9.61
C LEU A 237 2.19 -0.90 -10.34
N LEU A 238 1.10 -0.24 -10.74
CA LEU A 238 1.17 1.06 -11.40
C LEU A 238 1.68 2.15 -10.46
N SER A 239 1.27 2.18 -9.19
CA SER A 239 1.74 3.17 -8.22
C SER A 239 3.24 3.02 -7.97
N ASN A 240 3.75 1.80 -7.81
CA ASN A 240 5.19 1.53 -7.70
C ASN A 240 5.95 1.95 -8.96
N TYR A 241 5.40 1.67 -10.15
CA TYR A 241 5.99 2.11 -11.41
C TYR A 241 6.04 3.64 -11.52
N VAL A 242 4.98 4.35 -11.14
CA VAL A 242 4.95 5.83 -11.12
C VAL A 242 5.97 6.37 -10.13
N CYS A 243 6.03 5.83 -8.92
CA CYS A 243 6.99 6.23 -7.90
C CYS A 243 8.45 6.03 -8.34
N ALA A 244 8.74 4.99 -9.15
CA ALA A 244 10.08 4.71 -9.65
C ALA A 244 10.64 5.79 -10.61
N PHE A 245 9.79 6.63 -11.21
CA PHE A 245 10.25 7.76 -12.04
C PHE A 245 10.82 8.93 -11.22
N PHE A 246 10.55 8.95 -9.91
CA PHE A 246 10.95 10.05 -9.05
C PHE A 246 12.14 9.66 -8.16
N PRO A 247 12.93 10.65 -7.70
CA PRO A 247 14.06 10.38 -6.82
C PRO A 247 13.59 9.64 -5.56
N LEU A 248 14.20 8.48 -5.32
CA LEU A 248 13.95 7.69 -4.11
C LEU A 248 14.25 8.53 -2.86
N GLU A 249 13.47 8.28 -1.80
CA GLU A 249 13.72 8.86 -0.49
C GLU A 249 15.19 8.61 -0.09
N PRO A 250 15.97 9.67 0.21
CA PRO A 250 17.34 9.52 0.67
C PRO A 250 17.43 8.51 1.82
N PRO A 251 18.41 7.57 1.80
CA PRO A 251 18.57 6.58 2.88
C PRO A 251 18.72 7.24 4.27
N GLN A 252 19.21 8.47 4.28
CA GLN A 252 19.39 9.31 5.46
C GLN A 252 18.06 9.79 6.08
N LEU A 253 17.00 9.95 5.26
CA LEU A 253 15.64 10.26 5.69
C LEU A 253 14.89 8.98 6.11
N ARG A 254 15.25 7.83 5.52
CA ARG A 254 14.75 6.49 5.92
C ARG A 254 15.03 6.18 7.40
N TYR A 255 16.11 6.72 7.97
CA TYR A 255 16.51 6.55 9.37
C TYR A 255 16.43 7.83 10.24
N ALA A 256 15.72 8.87 9.79
CA ALA A 256 15.55 10.13 10.52
C ALA A 256 16.86 10.83 10.98
N ALA A 257 18.00 10.52 10.36
CA ALA A 257 19.34 10.83 10.89
C ALA A 257 20.07 11.96 10.16
N SER A 258 19.40 12.77 9.33
CA SER A 258 20.04 13.91 8.68
C SER A 258 19.29 15.22 8.91
N SER A 259 19.80 16.01 9.86
CA SER A 259 19.49 17.44 10.00
C SER A 259 19.99 18.29 8.83
N ASN A 260 20.85 17.72 7.97
CA ASN A 260 21.56 18.43 6.90
C ASN A 260 21.03 18.10 5.49
N GLY A 261 19.98 17.28 5.38
CA GLY A 261 19.33 16.99 4.12
C GLY A 261 18.61 18.23 3.59
N GLY A 262 18.88 18.60 2.34
CA GLY A 262 18.17 19.67 1.65
C GLY A 262 16.64 19.43 1.58
N PRO A 263 15.89 20.34 0.94
CA PRO A 263 14.45 20.18 0.80
C PRO A 263 14.12 18.90 0.01
N PHE A 264 13.25 18.05 0.58
CA PHE A 264 12.77 16.83 -0.06
C PHE A 264 11.26 16.89 -0.23
N ILE A 265 10.77 16.63 -1.44
CA ILE A 265 9.36 16.53 -1.78
C ILE A 265 9.17 15.16 -2.41
N ASP A 266 8.21 14.38 -1.90
CA ASP A 266 7.86 13.09 -2.48
C ASP A 266 6.89 13.29 -3.64
N TRP A 267 7.48 13.47 -4.82
CA TRP A 267 6.75 13.64 -6.07
C TRP A 267 6.00 12.37 -6.48
N GLY A 268 6.52 11.18 -6.15
CA GLY A 268 5.87 9.91 -6.48
C GLY A 268 4.51 9.78 -5.80
N CYS A 269 4.47 9.94 -4.48
CA CYS A 269 3.23 9.92 -3.72
C CYS A 269 2.27 11.03 -4.17
N LEU A 270 2.77 12.24 -4.43
CA LEU A 270 1.95 13.36 -4.89
C LEU A 270 1.31 13.06 -6.26
N CYS A 271 2.09 12.53 -7.20
CA CYS A 271 1.62 12.17 -8.54
C CYS A 271 0.61 11.03 -8.49
N CYS A 272 0.83 9.99 -7.68
CA CYS A 272 -0.12 8.90 -7.50
C CYS A 272 -1.46 9.38 -6.93
N ASN A 273 -1.43 10.22 -5.88
CA ASN A 273 -2.64 10.78 -5.28
C ASN A 273 -3.42 11.67 -6.25
N PHE A 274 -2.71 12.52 -7.00
CA PHE A 274 -3.32 13.37 -8.02
C PHE A 274 -3.91 12.54 -9.16
N LEU A 275 -3.15 11.60 -9.72
CA LEU A 275 -3.57 10.74 -10.82
C LEU A 275 -4.80 9.90 -10.44
N ALA A 276 -4.77 9.25 -9.28
CA ALA A 276 -5.91 8.48 -8.76
C ALA A 276 -7.18 9.33 -8.66
N SER A 277 -7.07 10.56 -8.14
CA SER A 277 -8.21 11.46 -8.01
C SER A 277 -8.74 11.93 -9.37
N VAL A 278 -7.85 12.22 -10.32
CA VAL A 278 -8.24 12.59 -11.70
C VAL A 278 -8.91 11.43 -12.43
N LEU A 279 -8.40 10.21 -12.27
CA LEU A 279 -8.99 9.01 -12.88
C LEU A 279 -10.38 8.71 -12.32
N ALA A 280 -10.55 8.81 -10.99
CA ALA A 280 -11.86 8.71 -10.36
C ALA A 280 -12.84 9.77 -10.89
N GLY A 281 -12.41 11.03 -10.95
CA GLY A 281 -13.20 12.14 -11.50
C GLY A 281 -13.58 11.91 -12.97
N SER A 282 -12.64 11.41 -13.77
CA SER A 282 -12.88 11.10 -15.18
C SER A 282 -13.90 9.98 -15.34
N ALA A 283 -13.87 8.95 -14.49
CA ALA A 283 -14.85 7.87 -14.49
C ALA A 283 -16.26 8.39 -14.16
N TYR A 284 -16.40 9.30 -13.18
CA TYR A 284 -17.68 9.95 -12.87
C TYR A 284 -18.20 10.81 -14.04
N GLN A 285 -17.33 11.59 -14.69
CA GLN A 285 -17.76 12.40 -15.84
C GLN A 285 -18.16 11.51 -17.03
N LEU A 286 -17.42 10.42 -17.26
CA LEU A 286 -17.74 9.47 -18.31
C LEU A 286 -19.09 8.77 -18.05
N SER A 287 -19.38 8.40 -16.79
CA SER A 287 -20.65 7.78 -16.43
C SER A 287 -21.85 8.71 -16.61
N ARG A 288 -21.66 10.04 -16.49
CA ARG A 288 -22.69 11.04 -16.84
C ARG A 288 -22.95 11.13 -18.34
N ILE A 289 -21.93 10.93 -19.18
CA ILE A 289 -22.05 11.04 -20.64
C ILE A 289 -22.62 9.76 -21.26
N SER A 290 -22.21 8.58 -20.77
CA SER A 290 -22.72 7.27 -21.21
C SER A 290 -23.33 6.48 -20.06
N PRO A 291 -24.47 6.94 -19.50
CA PRO A 291 -25.08 6.30 -18.34
C PRO A 291 -25.48 4.85 -18.65
N THR A 292 -26.00 4.56 -19.84
CA THR A 292 -26.45 3.20 -20.21
C THR A 292 -25.34 2.16 -20.33
N GLU A 293 -24.07 2.56 -20.55
CA GLU A 293 -22.93 1.64 -20.66
C GLU A 293 -22.08 1.57 -19.36
N LEU A 294 -22.15 2.59 -18.50
CA LEU A 294 -21.29 2.74 -17.32
C LEU A 294 -22.04 2.62 -15.99
N THR A 295 -23.32 3.02 -15.92
CA THR A 295 -24.16 2.70 -14.75
C THR A 295 -24.59 1.23 -14.86
N ASN A 296 -24.45 0.48 -13.77
CA ASN A 296 -24.50 -0.98 -13.67
C ASN A 296 -23.26 -1.73 -14.19
N ASN A 297 -22.12 -1.07 -14.36
CA ASN A 297 -20.88 -1.74 -14.72
C ASN A 297 -19.99 -1.96 -13.49
N LEU A 298 -19.90 -3.22 -13.06
CA LEU A 298 -19.02 -3.67 -11.97
C LEU A 298 -17.56 -3.23 -12.19
N LEU A 299 -17.10 -3.21 -13.45
CA LEU A 299 -15.75 -2.79 -13.80
C LEU A 299 -15.51 -1.33 -13.45
N THR A 300 -16.48 -0.46 -13.74
CA THR A 300 -16.38 0.97 -13.46
C THR A 300 -16.42 1.24 -11.96
N LEU A 301 -17.27 0.52 -11.21
CA LEU A 301 -17.28 0.58 -9.76
C LEU A 301 -15.91 0.22 -9.19
N LYS A 302 -15.39 -0.98 -9.50
CA LYS A 302 -14.08 -1.44 -8.98
C LYS A 302 -12.91 -0.65 -9.52
N PHE A 303 -13.05 0.00 -10.67
CA PHE A 303 -12.08 0.98 -11.12
C PHE A 303 -12.02 2.19 -10.18
N VAL A 304 -13.18 2.75 -9.78
CA VAL A 304 -13.21 3.92 -8.88
C VAL A 304 -12.83 3.54 -7.45
N SER A 305 -13.42 2.47 -6.90
CA SER A 305 -13.23 2.10 -5.50
C SER A 305 -11.90 1.40 -5.25
N SER A 306 -11.61 0.31 -5.98
CA SER A 306 -10.43 -0.53 -5.76
C SER A 306 -9.21 -0.03 -6.52
N PHE A 307 -9.30 0.23 -7.83
CA PHE A 307 -8.13 0.66 -8.62
C PHE A 307 -7.66 2.07 -8.26
N CYS A 308 -8.52 3.09 -8.34
CA CYS A 308 -8.15 4.45 -7.98
C CYS A 308 -7.84 4.57 -6.48
N GLY A 309 -8.51 3.80 -5.63
CA GLY A 309 -8.17 3.72 -4.20
C GLY A 309 -6.74 3.25 -3.98
N SER A 310 -6.41 2.08 -4.52
CA SER A 310 -5.10 1.43 -4.37
C SER A 310 -3.96 2.09 -5.13
N LEU A 311 -4.27 2.80 -6.23
CA LEU A 311 -3.29 3.60 -6.97
C LEU A 311 -2.85 4.79 -6.13
N SER A 312 -3.75 5.32 -5.31
CA SER A 312 -3.44 6.39 -4.38
C SER A 312 -2.61 5.87 -3.21
N VAL A 313 -1.75 6.72 -2.67
CA VAL A 313 -0.79 6.37 -1.62
C VAL A 313 -1.02 7.28 -0.42
N PHE A 314 -2.22 7.22 0.15
CA PHE A 314 -2.61 8.07 1.29
C PHE A 314 -1.72 7.82 2.51
N SER A 315 -1.59 6.56 2.95
CA SER A 315 -0.73 6.22 4.09
C SER A 315 0.72 6.63 3.85
N GLY A 316 1.24 6.43 2.63
CA GLY A 316 2.61 6.85 2.28
C GLY A 316 2.80 8.36 2.41
N ALA A 317 1.87 9.16 1.89
CA ALA A 317 1.90 10.62 2.03
C ALA A 317 1.95 11.06 3.51
N VAL A 318 1.09 10.48 4.36
CA VAL A 318 1.09 10.73 5.81
C VAL A 318 2.39 10.27 6.46
N SER A 319 2.91 9.11 6.06
CA SER A 319 4.18 8.54 6.52
C SER A 319 5.33 9.51 6.31
N ILE A 320 5.48 10.05 5.10
CA ILE A 320 6.58 10.94 4.72
C ILE A 320 6.51 12.23 5.52
N VAL A 321 5.34 12.86 5.59
CA VAL A 321 5.14 14.08 6.39
C VAL A 321 5.53 13.83 7.86
N SER A 322 5.06 12.72 8.43
CA SER A 322 5.30 12.38 9.83
C SER A 322 6.77 12.03 10.11
N ARG A 323 7.41 11.24 9.24
CA ARG A 323 8.82 10.85 9.37
C ARG A 323 9.75 12.05 9.23
N LEU A 324 9.52 12.92 8.24
CA LEU A 324 10.28 14.17 8.08
C LEU A 324 10.14 15.10 9.28
N TRP A 325 8.93 15.21 9.83
CA TRP A 325 8.67 16.00 11.03
C TRP A 325 9.45 15.47 12.23
N LEU A 326 9.41 14.15 12.45
CA LEU A 326 10.12 13.47 13.53
C LEU A 326 11.64 13.53 13.37
N ALA A 327 12.15 13.54 12.14
CA ALA A 327 13.57 13.71 11.81
C ALA A 327 14.08 15.15 11.99
N GLY A 328 13.20 16.10 12.33
CA GLY A 328 13.55 17.52 12.46
C GLY A 328 13.58 18.30 11.15
N ASN A 329 13.36 17.67 9.99
CA ASN A 329 13.25 18.33 8.69
C ASN A 329 11.84 18.92 8.50
N ARG A 330 11.50 19.91 9.34
CA ARG A 330 10.16 20.53 9.38
C ARG A 330 9.80 21.22 8.07
N TYR A 331 10.78 21.78 7.36
CA TYR A 331 10.54 22.47 6.09
C TYR A 331 9.99 21.51 5.03
N SER A 332 10.65 20.36 4.86
CA SER A 332 10.21 19.33 3.92
C SER A 332 8.87 18.71 4.35
N ALA A 333 8.68 18.47 5.65
CA ALA A 333 7.40 17.98 6.18
C ALA A 333 6.23 18.92 5.85
N LEU A 334 6.42 20.23 6.06
CA LEU A 334 5.40 21.25 5.78
C LEU A 334 5.12 21.38 4.28
N TRP A 335 6.13 21.28 3.42
CA TRP A 335 5.91 21.29 1.97
C TRP A 335 5.15 20.08 1.48
N ASN A 336 5.51 18.88 1.92
CA ASN A 336 4.76 17.66 1.57
C ASN A 336 3.32 17.76 2.08
N LEU A 337 3.11 18.23 3.32
CA LEU A 337 1.77 18.45 3.86
C LEU A 337 0.98 19.46 3.02
N ALA A 338 1.57 20.61 2.70
CA ALA A 338 0.91 21.67 1.95
C ALA A 338 0.55 21.22 0.52
N LEU A 339 1.44 20.51 -0.16
CA LEU A 339 1.19 19.99 -1.51
C LEU A 339 0.10 18.91 -1.50
N GLN A 340 0.12 18.01 -0.52
CA GLN A 340 -0.93 17.00 -0.37
C GLN A 340 -2.27 17.67 -0.04
N LEU A 341 -2.32 18.67 0.84
CA LEU A 341 -3.55 19.43 1.07
C LEU A 341 -4.04 20.13 -0.21
N LEU A 342 -3.12 20.76 -0.96
CA LEU A 342 -3.43 21.46 -2.20
C LEU A 342 -4.06 20.52 -3.23
N VAL A 343 -3.50 19.32 -3.43
CA VAL A 343 -4.05 18.32 -4.36
C VAL A 343 -5.49 17.98 -3.97
N GLY A 344 -5.73 17.65 -2.70
CA GLY A 344 -7.07 17.27 -2.21
C GLY A 344 -8.09 18.39 -2.40
N LEU A 345 -7.71 19.62 -2.04
CA LEU A 345 -8.55 20.80 -2.21
C LEU A 345 -8.81 21.14 -3.69
N LEU A 346 -7.86 20.87 -4.57
CA LEU A 346 -7.97 21.14 -6.00
C LEU A 346 -8.85 20.13 -6.72
N VAL A 347 -8.78 18.84 -6.35
CA VAL A 347 -9.52 17.76 -7.03
C VAL A 347 -10.92 17.53 -6.45
N MET A 348 -11.14 17.85 -5.18
CA MET A 348 -12.43 17.72 -4.49
C MET A 348 -13.63 18.31 -5.29
N PRO A 349 -13.56 19.53 -5.87
CA PRO A 349 -14.68 20.08 -6.64
C PRO A 349 -15.03 19.28 -7.90
N TYR A 350 -14.06 18.60 -8.51
CA TYR A 350 -14.26 17.79 -9.72
C TYR A 350 -14.90 16.43 -9.43
N LEU A 351 -14.77 15.98 -8.18
CA LEU A 351 -15.37 14.74 -7.67
C LEU A 351 -16.76 14.98 -7.07
N TYR A 352 -17.27 16.21 -7.11
CA TYR A 352 -18.60 16.54 -6.61
C TYR A 352 -19.72 15.83 -7.39
N LYS A 353 -20.45 14.96 -6.70
CA LYS A 353 -21.44 14.07 -7.31
C LYS A 353 -22.79 14.72 -7.58
N HIS A 354 -23.13 15.83 -6.91
CA HIS A 354 -24.43 16.48 -7.09
C HIS A 354 -24.49 17.36 -8.35
N ASP A 355 -25.57 17.16 -9.10
CA ASP A 355 -26.04 18.09 -10.11
C ASP A 355 -26.21 19.46 -9.47
N ALA A 356 -25.63 20.49 -10.09
CA ALA A 356 -26.16 21.83 -9.93
C ALA A 356 -27.60 21.78 -10.47
N ILE A 357 -28.57 21.81 -9.55
CA ILE A 357 -30.00 21.95 -9.87
C ILE A 357 -30.21 23.19 -10.73
#